data_AF-E6VZ57-F1
#
_entry.id   AF-E6VZ57-F1
#
_cell.length_a   1.000
_cell.length_b   1.000
_cell.length_c   1.000
_cell.angle_alpha   90.00
_cell.angle_beta   90.00
_cell.angle_gamma   90.00
#
_symmetry.space_group_name_H-M   'P 1'
#
loop_
_entity.id
_entity.type
_entity.pdbx_description
1 polymer ?
#
loop_
_entity_poly.entity_id
_entity_poly.type
_entity_poly.pdbx_seq_one_letter_code
_entity_poly.pdbx_strand_id
1 'polypeptide(L)'
;MRSPSFSFPDWIREFVPGDELFARAYSDISDRNRAWMKTAIARLHDWYGPRKVTGGETALRWRAGFDSRSAHDAVDFAVVLFDGSLLSPSRLLAALVPAIAGGVGSVLAVRVSSGTPWRKAILTGLELAGQELVVDMSELQARRLFNELRESNRPGAVAVLGPRAAVIKTNELQAASRISFWRPRYTRAAAIWMDDESTFDLDALAFIHPDIVFSVFGAEPELPAENFSYEGEGFDSFLDAIMDVAYVPAARVGQTLGRARIVLGPGQEGCWIWPDLHPEHFQFQSIAWTTGD
;
A
#
# COMPACT_ATOMS: atom_id res chain seq x y z
N MET A 1 -10.60 -16.84 25.79
CA MET A 1 -9.27 -17.37 25.44
C MET A 1 -8.78 -16.58 24.23
N ARG A 2 -7.64 -15.89 24.32
CA ARG A 2 -6.99 -15.37 23.11
C ARG A 2 -6.66 -16.57 22.22
N SER A 3 -7.12 -16.57 20.97
CA SER A 3 -6.71 -17.57 19.99
C SER A 3 -5.17 -17.65 19.95
N PRO A 4 -4.58 -18.83 19.77
CA PRO A 4 -3.12 -18.95 19.66
C PRO A 4 -2.62 -18.04 18.54
N SER A 5 -1.54 -17.30 18.82
CA SER A 5 -0.88 -16.42 17.86
C SER A 5 -0.60 -17.18 16.57
N PHE A 6 -0.98 -16.62 15.44
CA PHE A 6 -0.70 -17.20 14.14
C PHE A 6 0.81 -17.19 13.87
N SER A 7 1.28 -18.16 13.08
CA SER A 7 2.63 -18.18 12.52
C SER A 7 2.55 -18.67 11.08
N PHE A 8 3.31 -18.05 10.19
CA PHE A 8 3.43 -18.54 8.82
C PHE A 8 4.15 -19.90 8.79
N PRO A 9 3.93 -20.73 7.74
CA PRO A 9 4.59 -22.03 7.61
C PRO A 9 6.12 -21.91 7.62
N ASP A 10 6.83 -22.74 8.40
CA ASP A 10 8.29 -22.59 8.59
C ASP A 10 9.11 -22.73 7.29
N TRP A 11 8.60 -23.48 6.31
CA TRP A 11 9.30 -23.68 5.03
C TRP A 11 9.52 -22.36 4.27
N ILE A 12 8.76 -21.30 4.55
CA ILE A 12 8.95 -20.01 3.87
C ILE A 12 10.28 -19.35 4.22
N ARG A 13 10.89 -19.72 5.36
CA ARG A 13 12.16 -19.15 5.84
C ARG A 13 13.32 -19.45 4.89
N GLU A 14 13.22 -20.53 4.10
CA GLU A 14 14.20 -20.87 3.06
C GLU A 14 14.26 -19.83 1.93
N PHE A 15 13.26 -18.94 1.83
CA PHE A 15 13.12 -17.92 0.79
C PHE A 15 13.40 -16.50 1.29
N VAL A 16 13.88 -16.35 2.52
CA VAL A 16 14.28 -15.04 3.06
C VAL A 16 15.56 -14.58 2.35
N PRO A 17 15.59 -13.39 1.73
CA PRO A 17 16.82 -12.85 1.17
C PRO A 17 17.88 -12.62 2.25
N GLY A 18 19.15 -12.86 1.96
CA GLY A 18 20.23 -12.65 2.92
C GLY A 18 20.37 -11.19 3.38
N ASP A 19 20.73 -10.99 4.64
CA ASP A 19 20.84 -9.66 5.27
C ASP A 19 21.81 -8.72 4.53
N GLU A 20 22.86 -9.27 3.91
CA GLU A 20 23.82 -8.49 3.12
C GLU A 20 23.15 -7.77 1.94
N LEU A 21 22.08 -8.33 1.38
CA LEU A 21 21.31 -7.71 0.31
C LEU A 21 20.60 -6.44 0.79
N PHE A 22 19.98 -6.49 1.97
CA PHE A 22 19.33 -5.34 2.60
C PHE A 22 20.36 -4.28 3.01
N ALA A 23 21.45 -4.69 3.68
CA ALA A 23 22.52 -3.78 4.10
C ALA A 23 23.15 -3.02 2.93
N ARG A 24 23.40 -3.74 1.82
CA ARG A 24 23.92 -3.12 0.58
C ARG A 24 22.91 -2.16 -0.04
N ALA A 25 21.64 -2.59 -0.16
CA ALA A 25 20.59 -1.73 -0.70
C ALA A 25 20.44 -0.44 0.11
N TYR A 26 20.44 -0.55 1.44
CA TYR A 26 20.38 0.60 2.34
C TYR A 26 21.56 1.56 2.11
N SER A 27 22.79 1.03 2.07
CA SER A 27 24.02 1.83 1.93
C SER A 27 24.12 2.54 0.59
N ASP A 28 23.60 1.93 -0.47
CA ASP A 28 23.65 2.45 -1.84
C ASP A 28 22.61 3.57 -2.11
N ILE A 29 21.63 3.78 -1.24
CA ILE A 29 20.65 4.86 -1.35
C ILE A 29 21.17 6.10 -0.62
N SER A 30 20.89 7.31 -1.13
CA SER A 30 21.32 8.55 -0.47
C SER A 30 20.54 8.81 0.83
N ASP A 31 21.12 9.62 1.74
CA ASP A 31 20.44 10.06 2.96
C ASP A 31 19.12 10.77 2.68
N ARG A 32 19.10 11.64 1.66
CA ARG A 32 17.92 12.37 1.21
C ARG A 32 16.80 11.41 0.80
N ASN A 33 17.12 10.40 0.01
CA ASN A 33 16.14 9.42 -0.47
C ASN A 33 15.61 8.53 0.66
N ARG A 34 16.48 8.16 1.62
CA ARG A 34 16.06 7.49 2.86
C ARG A 34 15.13 8.37 3.69
N ALA A 35 15.42 9.66 3.80
CA ALA A 35 14.58 10.61 4.54
C ALA A 35 13.17 10.70 3.95
N TRP A 36 13.01 10.74 2.63
CA TRP A 36 11.68 10.70 2.00
C TRP A 36 10.89 9.44 2.35
N MET A 37 11.53 8.26 2.30
CA MET A 37 10.88 7.00 2.70
C MET A 37 10.48 7.00 4.18
N LYS A 38 11.35 7.49 5.07
CA LYS A 38 11.03 7.65 6.51
C LYS A 38 9.84 8.59 6.73
N THR A 39 9.81 9.72 6.01
CA THR A 39 8.68 10.66 6.06
C THR A 39 7.40 9.97 5.60
N ALA A 40 7.44 9.23 4.48
CA ALA A 40 6.28 8.48 4.01
C ALA A 40 5.75 7.48 5.06
N ILE A 41 6.65 6.72 5.70
CA ILE A 41 6.31 5.78 6.78
C ILE A 41 5.66 6.53 7.95
N ALA A 42 6.27 7.63 8.41
CA ALA A 42 5.73 8.43 9.52
C ALA A 42 4.33 8.97 9.20
N ARG A 43 4.12 9.51 7.99
CA ARG A 43 2.81 10.01 7.55
C ARG A 43 1.77 8.90 7.42
N LEU A 44 2.16 7.73 6.94
CA LEU A 44 1.28 6.56 6.89
C LEU A 44 0.88 6.12 8.31
N HIS A 45 1.81 6.12 9.27
CA HIS A 45 1.48 5.87 10.67
C HIS A 45 0.58 6.94 11.28
N ASP A 46 0.77 8.22 10.95
CA ASP A 46 -0.13 9.29 11.39
C ASP A 46 -1.54 9.12 10.80
N TRP A 47 -1.62 8.79 9.51
CA TRP A 47 -2.87 8.66 8.77
C TRP A 47 -3.69 7.46 9.20
N TYR A 48 -3.05 6.29 9.30
CA TYR A 48 -3.73 5.07 9.73
C TYR A 48 -3.81 4.95 11.25
N GLY A 49 -2.94 5.66 11.96
CA GLY A 49 -2.74 5.61 13.41
C GLY A 49 -2.20 4.25 13.86
N PRO A 50 -1.39 4.16 14.93
CA PRO A 50 -1.49 2.97 15.76
C PRO A 50 -2.93 2.96 16.28
N ARG A 51 -3.79 2.09 15.73
CA ARG A 51 -5.16 1.95 16.24
C ARG A 51 -5.05 1.54 17.70
N LYS A 52 -5.29 2.47 18.63
CA LYS A 52 -5.29 2.19 20.09
C LYS A 52 -6.25 1.05 20.45
N VAL A 53 -7.22 0.82 19.58
CA VAL A 53 -8.22 -0.23 19.66
C VAL A 53 -8.11 -1.06 18.37
N THR A 54 -7.49 -2.23 18.46
CA THR A 54 -7.34 -3.18 17.33
C THR A 54 -8.61 -4.01 17.11
N GLY A 55 -9.49 -4.05 18.11
CA GLY A 55 -10.78 -4.71 18.06
C GLY A 55 -11.77 -4.14 19.07
N GLY A 56 -13.05 -4.37 18.82
CA GLY A 56 -14.13 -3.86 19.67
C GLY A 56 -15.48 -4.47 19.33
N GLU A 57 -16.42 -4.34 20.24
CA GLU A 57 -17.80 -4.81 20.10
C GLU A 57 -18.76 -3.63 20.20
N THR A 58 -19.79 -3.62 19.35
CA THR A 58 -20.89 -2.65 19.38
C THR A 58 -22.20 -3.42 19.43
N ALA A 59 -23.06 -3.08 20.39
CA ALA A 59 -24.42 -3.60 20.49
C ALA A 59 -25.42 -2.46 20.26
N LEU A 60 -26.39 -2.67 19.36
CA LEU A 60 -27.43 -1.71 19.03
C LEU A 60 -28.81 -2.37 19.16
N ARG A 61 -29.75 -1.63 19.74
CA ARG A 61 -31.16 -2.00 19.76
C ARG A 61 -31.93 -1.13 18.78
N TRP A 62 -32.60 -1.77 17.83
CA TRP A 62 -33.26 -1.07 16.74
C TRP A 62 -34.72 -0.82 17.06
N ARG A 63 -35.26 0.30 16.54
CA ARG A 63 -36.68 0.66 16.70
C ARG A 63 -37.63 -0.39 16.13
N ALA A 64 -37.16 -1.20 15.18
CA ALA A 64 -37.91 -2.29 14.56
C ALA A 64 -37.97 -3.57 15.44
N GLY A 65 -37.50 -3.53 16.68
CA GLY A 65 -37.67 -4.63 17.64
C GLY A 65 -36.65 -5.76 17.54
N PHE A 66 -35.51 -5.52 16.91
CA PHE A 66 -34.38 -6.46 16.87
C PHE A 66 -33.12 -5.82 17.44
N ASP A 67 -32.14 -6.65 17.78
CA ASP A 67 -30.84 -6.27 18.28
C ASP A 67 -29.76 -6.69 17.27
N SER A 68 -28.70 -5.90 17.17
CA SER A 68 -27.50 -6.28 16.43
C SER A 68 -26.27 -6.18 17.32
N ARG A 69 -25.39 -7.17 17.26
CA ARG A 69 -24.04 -7.10 17.82
C ARG A 69 -23.05 -7.20 16.68
N SER A 70 -22.09 -6.28 16.62
CA SER A 70 -20.95 -6.35 15.71
C SER A 70 -19.67 -6.41 16.53
N ALA A 71 -18.78 -7.32 16.17
CA ALA A 71 -17.43 -7.37 16.70
C ALA A 71 -16.43 -7.27 15.55
N HIS A 72 -15.35 -6.55 15.78
CA HIS A 72 -14.22 -6.49 14.87
C HIS A 72 -12.92 -6.75 15.63
N ASP A 73 -11.94 -7.32 14.97
CA ASP A 73 -10.58 -7.48 15.48
C ASP A 73 -9.59 -7.45 14.31
N ALA A 74 -8.30 -7.25 14.58
CA ALA A 74 -7.28 -7.39 13.55
C ALA A 74 -7.30 -8.83 12.98
N VAL A 75 -7.01 -8.97 11.69
CA VAL A 75 -6.85 -10.31 11.08
C VAL A 75 -5.66 -11.05 11.71
N ASP A 76 -5.68 -12.38 11.67
CA ASP A 76 -4.60 -13.21 12.23
C ASP A 76 -3.28 -13.00 11.45
N PHE A 77 -3.37 -12.71 10.15
CA PHE A 77 -2.21 -12.44 9.30
C PHE A 77 -2.51 -11.48 8.15
N ALA A 78 -1.47 -10.79 7.69
CA ALA A 78 -1.51 -9.99 6.48
C ALA A 78 -0.37 -10.38 5.53
N VAL A 79 -0.65 -10.38 4.21
CA VAL A 79 0.34 -10.64 3.17
C VAL A 79 0.34 -9.50 2.16
N VAL A 80 1.51 -8.88 1.92
CA VAL A 80 1.72 -7.94 0.82
C VAL A 80 2.47 -8.69 -0.29
N LEU A 81 1.74 -9.11 -1.32
CA LEU A 81 2.29 -9.69 -2.53
C LEU A 81 2.70 -8.60 -3.51
N PHE A 82 3.89 -8.70 -4.08
CA PHE A 82 4.32 -7.82 -5.16
C PHE A 82 5.24 -8.52 -6.16
N ASP A 83 5.39 -7.96 -7.36
CA ASP A 83 6.28 -8.49 -8.39
C ASP A 83 7.33 -7.46 -8.82
N GLY A 84 8.19 -7.85 -9.77
CA GLY A 84 9.25 -6.98 -10.30
C GLY A 84 8.77 -5.72 -11.05
N SER A 85 7.46 -5.56 -11.31
CA SER A 85 6.90 -4.35 -11.90
C SER A 85 6.57 -3.27 -10.85
N LEU A 86 6.55 -3.60 -9.56
CA LEU A 86 6.43 -2.63 -8.50
C LEU A 86 7.78 -1.94 -8.30
N LEU A 87 7.89 -0.72 -8.81
CA LEU A 87 9.12 0.05 -8.68
C LEU A 87 9.06 0.99 -7.48
N SER A 88 7.92 1.60 -7.18
CA SER A 88 7.84 2.65 -6.14
C SER A 88 7.89 2.09 -4.71
N PRO A 89 8.86 2.53 -3.88
CA PRO A 89 8.88 2.18 -2.46
C PRO A 89 7.66 2.73 -1.72
N SER A 90 7.20 3.95 -1.99
CA SER A 90 6.07 4.54 -1.27
C SER A 90 4.75 3.82 -1.56
N ARG A 91 4.56 3.31 -2.78
CA ARG A 91 3.40 2.45 -3.10
C ARG A 91 3.44 1.10 -2.39
N LEU A 92 4.63 0.52 -2.19
CA LEU A 92 4.79 -0.68 -1.35
C LEU A 92 4.45 -0.37 0.12
N LEU A 93 5.06 0.70 0.65
CA LEU A 93 4.87 1.14 2.04
C LEU A 93 3.40 1.44 2.33
N ALA A 94 2.70 2.10 1.41
CA ALA A 94 1.28 2.40 1.53
C ALA A 94 0.38 1.16 1.58
N ALA A 95 0.85 -0.01 1.08
CA ALA A 95 0.13 -1.28 1.21
C ALA A 95 0.53 -2.07 2.47
N LEU A 96 1.74 -1.84 2.98
CA LEU A 96 2.33 -2.56 4.10
C LEU A 96 2.01 -1.92 5.46
N VAL A 97 2.29 -0.61 5.59
CA VAL A 97 2.12 0.13 6.84
C VAL A 97 0.70 0.06 7.40
N PRO A 98 -0.40 0.09 6.63
CA PRO A 98 -1.74 -0.02 7.21
C PRO A 98 -1.96 -1.35 7.97
N ALA A 99 -1.35 -2.45 7.53
CA ALA A 99 -1.43 -3.73 8.23
C ALA A 99 -0.71 -3.67 9.59
N ILE A 100 0.51 -3.12 9.59
CA ILE A 100 1.35 -2.95 10.78
C ILE A 100 0.66 -1.99 11.76
N ALA A 101 0.23 -0.82 11.30
CA ALA A 101 -0.44 0.21 12.08
C ALA A 101 -1.81 -0.26 12.60
N GLY A 102 -2.49 -1.14 11.85
CA GLY A 102 -3.74 -1.80 12.23
C GLY A 102 -3.60 -2.88 13.31
N GLY A 103 -2.37 -3.22 13.72
CA GLY A 103 -2.11 -4.17 14.80
C GLY A 103 -2.11 -5.64 14.38
N VAL A 104 -1.96 -5.94 13.08
CA VAL A 104 -1.81 -7.32 12.61
C VAL A 104 -0.49 -7.89 13.13
N GLY A 105 -0.55 -8.93 13.95
CA GLY A 105 0.62 -9.50 14.62
C GLY A 105 1.53 -10.36 13.72
N SER A 106 1.10 -10.69 12.51
CA SER A 106 1.87 -11.48 11.55
C SER A 106 1.74 -10.90 10.15
N VAL A 107 2.73 -10.10 9.75
CA VAL A 107 2.77 -9.44 8.44
C VAL A 107 3.90 -10.04 7.61
N LEU A 108 3.59 -10.46 6.39
CA LEU A 108 4.54 -11.05 5.45
C LEU A 108 4.59 -10.23 4.16
N ALA A 109 5.79 -9.82 3.75
CA ALA A 109 6.02 -9.26 2.42
C ALA A 109 6.54 -10.36 1.50
N VAL A 110 5.83 -10.63 0.40
CA VAL A 110 6.17 -11.67 -0.56
C VAL A 110 6.46 -11.03 -1.90
N ARG A 111 7.71 -11.09 -2.32
CA ARG A 111 8.05 -10.86 -3.73
C ARG A 111 7.79 -12.13 -4.51
N VAL A 112 6.92 -12.06 -5.51
CA VAL A 112 6.75 -13.11 -6.51
C VAL A 112 7.83 -12.91 -7.57
N SER A 113 8.88 -13.70 -7.45
CA SER A 113 10.07 -13.66 -8.29
C SER A 113 9.73 -13.92 -9.75
N SER A 114 10.28 -13.09 -10.62
CA SER A 114 10.24 -13.29 -12.07
C SER A 114 11.64 -13.37 -12.67
N GLY A 115 12.67 -13.69 -11.87
CA GLY A 115 14.08 -13.64 -12.29
C GLY A 115 14.63 -12.22 -12.48
N THR A 116 13.92 -11.19 -12.03
CA THR A 116 14.39 -9.80 -12.07
C THR A 116 15.23 -9.48 -10.83
N PRO A 117 16.24 -8.60 -10.91
CA PRO A 117 16.97 -8.13 -9.73
C PRO A 117 16.07 -7.36 -8.77
N TRP A 118 16.39 -7.38 -7.48
CA TRP A 118 15.73 -6.53 -6.49
C TRP A 118 16.01 -5.06 -6.76
N ARG A 119 14.98 -4.22 -6.69
CA ARG A 119 15.17 -2.77 -6.68
C ARG A 119 15.64 -2.34 -5.29
N LYS A 120 16.78 -1.64 -5.23
CA LYS A 120 17.38 -1.17 -3.97
C LYS A 120 16.41 -0.34 -3.12
N ALA A 121 15.60 0.51 -3.76
CA ALA A 121 14.60 1.34 -3.09
C ALA A 121 13.52 0.49 -2.39
N ILE A 122 13.10 -0.63 -2.98
CA ILE A 122 12.10 -1.54 -2.39
C ILE A 122 12.67 -2.20 -1.13
N LEU A 123 13.89 -2.76 -1.21
CA LEU A 123 14.58 -3.35 -0.06
C LEU A 123 14.80 -2.32 1.05
N THR A 124 15.25 -1.12 0.70
CA THR A 124 15.47 -0.02 1.66
C THR A 124 14.17 0.41 2.33
N GLY A 125 13.06 0.46 1.58
CA GLY A 125 11.74 0.76 2.14
C GLY A 125 11.28 -0.29 3.15
N LEU A 126 11.43 -1.58 2.82
CA LEU A 126 11.10 -2.69 3.72
C LEU A 126 11.93 -2.64 5.01
N GLU A 127 13.24 -2.42 4.88
CA GLU A 127 14.16 -2.24 6.01
C GLU A 127 13.74 -1.07 6.92
N LEU A 128 13.50 0.10 6.33
CA LEU A 128 13.09 1.30 7.06
C LEU A 128 11.73 1.16 7.75
N ALA A 129 10.83 0.34 7.18
CA ALA A 129 9.54 0.04 7.79
C ALA A 129 9.64 -0.99 8.92
N GLY A 130 10.82 -1.56 9.18
CA GLY A 130 11.02 -2.61 10.18
C GLY A 130 10.30 -3.91 9.82
N GLN A 131 10.14 -4.20 8.52
CA GLN A 131 9.45 -5.41 8.09
C GLN A 131 10.31 -6.66 8.36
N GLU A 132 9.91 -7.44 9.37
CA GLU A 132 10.72 -8.56 9.86
C GLU A 132 10.74 -9.77 8.92
N LEU A 133 9.64 -10.03 8.20
CA LEU A 133 9.52 -11.21 7.36
C LEU A 133 9.27 -10.83 5.90
N VAL A 134 10.31 -10.99 5.08
CA VAL A 134 10.32 -10.77 3.64
C VAL A 134 10.78 -12.05 2.95
N VAL A 135 10.09 -12.49 1.91
CA VAL A 135 10.44 -13.70 1.15
C VAL A 135 10.41 -13.43 -0.36
N ASP A 136 11.30 -14.09 -1.11
CA ASP A 136 11.35 -14.09 -2.57
C ASP A 136 10.98 -15.48 -3.11
N MET A 137 9.79 -15.61 -3.68
CA MET A 137 9.17 -16.89 -4.03
C MET A 137 8.78 -16.95 -5.50
N SER A 138 8.89 -18.13 -6.10
CA SER A 138 8.24 -18.42 -7.38
C SER A 138 6.71 -18.42 -7.26
N GLU A 139 6.01 -18.33 -8.39
CA GLU A 139 4.55 -18.43 -8.41
C GLU A 139 4.03 -19.74 -7.78
N LEU A 140 4.74 -20.85 -7.97
CA LEU A 140 4.37 -22.15 -7.42
C LEU A 140 4.45 -22.17 -5.90
N GLN A 141 5.51 -21.60 -5.33
CA GLN A 141 5.69 -21.47 -3.88
C GLN A 141 4.65 -20.54 -3.28
N ALA A 142 4.39 -19.38 -3.91
CA ALA A 142 3.33 -18.48 -3.46
C ALA A 142 1.95 -19.18 -3.47
N ARG A 143 1.61 -19.94 -4.53
CA ARG A 143 0.37 -20.74 -4.57
C ARG A 143 0.30 -21.76 -3.43
N ARG A 144 1.40 -22.47 -3.15
CA ARG A 144 1.48 -23.41 -2.03
C ARG A 144 1.19 -22.72 -0.70
N LEU A 145 1.83 -21.58 -0.44
CA LEU A 145 1.59 -20.77 0.76
C LEU A 145 0.10 -20.43 0.91
N PHE A 146 -0.55 -19.95 -0.16
CA PHE A 146 -1.97 -19.60 -0.08
C PHE A 146 -2.89 -20.80 0.14
N ASN A 147 -2.55 -21.98 -0.38
CA ASN A 147 -3.31 -23.19 -0.08
C ASN A 147 -3.24 -23.51 1.43
N GLU A 148 -2.05 -23.48 2.03
CA GLU A 148 -1.86 -23.72 3.47
C GLU A 148 -2.56 -22.63 4.32
N LEU A 149 -2.50 -21.37 3.92
CA LEU A 149 -3.22 -20.27 4.59
C LEU A 149 -4.74 -20.46 4.55
N ARG A 150 -5.28 -20.94 3.44
CA ARG A 150 -6.72 -21.24 3.33
C ARG A 150 -7.12 -22.43 4.19
N GLU A 151 -6.31 -23.49 4.20
CA GLU A 151 -6.53 -24.69 5.01
C GLU A 151 -6.52 -24.36 6.51
N SER A 152 -5.77 -23.33 6.94
CA SER A 152 -5.80 -22.84 8.33
C SER A 152 -7.16 -22.29 8.78
N ASN A 153 -8.02 -21.88 7.82
CA ASN A 153 -9.32 -21.24 8.05
C ASN A 153 -9.28 -20.05 9.04
N ARG A 154 -8.14 -19.37 9.11
CA ARG A 154 -7.95 -18.16 9.91
C ARG A 154 -8.25 -16.91 9.08
N PRO A 155 -8.73 -15.83 9.73
CA PRO A 155 -8.96 -14.57 9.04
C PRO A 155 -7.65 -13.96 8.58
N GLY A 156 -7.56 -13.57 7.31
CA GLY A 156 -6.35 -13.01 6.73
C GLY A 156 -6.67 -11.88 5.75
N ALA A 157 -5.68 -11.04 5.49
CA ALA A 157 -5.79 -9.95 4.52
C ALA A 157 -4.61 -9.98 3.54
N VAL A 158 -4.90 -9.79 2.25
CA VAL A 158 -3.87 -9.84 1.20
C VAL A 158 -3.95 -8.57 0.36
N ALA A 159 -2.84 -7.87 0.23
CA ALA A 159 -2.67 -6.78 -0.74
C ALA A 159 -1.79 -7.27 -1.89
N VAL A 160 -2.24 -7.09 -3.14
CA VAL A 160 -1.52 -7.58 -4.32
C VAL A 160 -1.13 -6.42 -5.23
N LEU A 161 0.19 -6.21 -5.38
CA LEU A 161 0.78 -5.11 -6.14
C LEU A 161 1.48 -5.64 -7.40
N GLY A 162 0.90 -5.36 -8.56
CA GLY A 162 1.46 -5.78 -9.85
C GLY A 162 0.76 -7.01 -10.44
N PRO A 163 0.77 -7.15 -11.78
CA PRO A 163 -0.03 -8.13 -12.49
C PRO A 163 0.46 -9.58 -12.33
N ARG A 164 1.78 -9.81 -12.18
CA ARG A 164 2.37 -11.14 -11.98
C ARG A 164 2.32 -11.58 -10.52
N ALA A 165 2.19 -10.64 -9.58
CA ALA A 165 1.92 -10.94 -8.17
C ALA A 165 0.53 -11.59 -7.97
N ALA A 166 -0.38 -11.42 -8.94
CA ALA A 166 -1.73 -12.00 -8.93
C ALA A 166 -1.74 -13.51 -9.23
N VAL A 167 -0.91 -14.28 -8.51
CA VAL A 167 -0.81 -15.74 -8.63
C VAL A 167 -2.12 -16.43 -8.26
N ILE A 168 -2.93 -15.83 -7.38
CA ILE A 168 -4.25 -16.34 -7.02
C ILE A 168 -5.28 -15.86 -8.04
N LYS A 169 -5.90 -16.83 -8.73
CA LYS A 169 -6.89 -16.54 -9.78
C LYS A 169 -8.20 -16.06 -9.16
N THR A 170 -8.98 -15.26 -9.89
CA THR A 170 -10.22 -14.66 -9.38
C THR A 170 -11.23 -15.68 -8.84
N ASN A 171 -11.32 -16.86 -9.46
CA ASN A 171 -12.16 -17.96 -8.97
C ASN A 171 -11.67 -18.55 -7.64
N GLU A 172 -10.36 -18.59 -7.42
CA GLU A 172 -9.77 -18.99 -6.14
C GLU A 172 -10.08 -17.93 -5.07
N LEU A 173 -10.05 -16.63 -5.40
CA LEU A 173 -10.44 -15.55 -4.47
C LEU A 173 -11.89 -15.71 -3.94
N GLN A 174 -12.78 -16.29 -4.75
CA GLN A 174 -14.19 -16.49 -4.41
C GLN A 174 -14.47 -17.78 -3.64
N ALA A 175 -13.54 -18.73 -3.61
CA ALA A 175 -13.74 -19.96 -2.88
C ALA A 175 -13.75 -19.68 -1.36
N ALA A 176 -14.72 -20.26 -0.65
CA ALA A 176 -14.98 -20.01 0.78
C ALA A 176 -13.67 -20.02 1.59
N SER A 177 -13.23 -18.83 1.98
CA SER A 177 -12.08 -18.61 2.84
C SER A 177 -12.33 -17.33 3.64
N ARG A 178 -11.66 -17.21 4.79
CA ARG A 178 -11.73 -16.00 5.62
C ARG A 178 -10.65 -14.98 5.22
N ILE A 179 -10.14 -15.08 3.99
CA ILE A 179 -9.05 -14.24 3.48
C ILE A 179 -9.63 -13.16 2.56
N SER A 180 -9.44 -11.89 2.90
CA SER A 180 -9.76 -10.77 2.03
C SER A 180 -8.61 -10.50 1.06
N PHE A 181 -8.94 -10.10 -0.17
CA PHE A 181 -7.94 -9.74 -1.17
C PHE A 181 -8.24 -8.35 -1.73
N TRP A 182 -7.22 -7.50 -1.72
CA TRP A 182 -7.25 -6.17 -2.30
C TRP A 182 -6.22 -6.08 -3.44
N ARG A 183 -6.62 -5.40 -4.51
CA ARG A 183 -5.81 -5.10 -5.69
C ARG A 183 -6.06 -3.64 -6.06
N PRO A 184 -5.02 -2.81 -6.22
CA PRO A 184 -5.21 -1.45 -6.64
C PRO A 184 -5.74 -1.42 -8.07
N ARG A 185 -6.70 -0.55 -8.33
CA ARG A 185 -6.99 -0.06 -9.68
C ARG A 185 -6.31 1.30 -9.80
N TYR A 186 -5.27 1.39 -10.60
CA TYR A 186 -4.44 2.60 -10.64
C TYR A 186 -3.81 2.77 -12.02
N THR A 187 -3.95 3.96 -12.59
CA THR A 187 -3.25 4.37 -13.81
C THR A 187 -1.86 4.88 -13.44
N ARG A 188 -0.82 4.49 -14.17
CA ARG A 188 0.56 4.98 -13.92
C ARG A 188 0.77 6.38 -14.48
N ALA A 189 -0.08 7.32 -14.09
CA ALA A 189 -0.07 8.70 -14.54
C ALA A 189 -0.40 9.65 -13.37
N ALA A 190 0.18 10.83 -13.38
CA ALA A 190 -0.12 11.91 -12.45
C ALA A 190 0.02 13.27 -13.13
N ALA A 191 -0.85 14.22 -12.80
CA ALA A 191 -0.72 15.60 -13.21
C ALA A 191 -0.05 16.43 -12.11
N ILE A 192 0.78 17.40 -12.47
CA ILE A 192 1.46 18.32 -11.55
C ILE A 192 1.13 19.75 -11.95
N TRP A 193 0.72 20.58 -10.99
CA TRP A 193 0.59 22.01 -11.18
C TRP A 193 1.70 22.76 -10.45
N MET A 194 2.52 23.50 -11.20
CA MET A 194 3.60 24.33 -10.68
C MET A 194 3.13 25.79 -10.64
N ASP A 195 3.01 26.40 -9.45
CA ASP A 195 2.80 27.86 -9.35
C ASP A 195 4.10 28.61 -9.72
N ASP A 196 5.24 28.01 -9.40
CA ASP A 196 6.60 28.38 -9.80
C ASP A 196 7.49 27.13 -9.97
N GLU A 197 8.69 27.29 -10.54
CA GLU A 197 9.64 26.20 -10.83
C GLU A 197 10.07 25.37 -9.62
N SER A 198 9.90 25.89 -8.39
CA SER A 198 10.29 25.25 -7.13
C SER A 198 9.12 24.67 -6.33
N THR A 199 7.90 24.71 -6.87
CA THR A 199 6.68 24.27 -6.18
C THR A 199 6.77 22.84 -5.65
N PHE A 200 7.35 21.94 -6.45
CA PHE A 200 7.50 20.51 -6.13
C PHE A 200 8.93 20.05 -6.39
N ASP A 201 9.40 19.13 -5.55
CA ASP A 201 10.66 18.44 -5.74
C ASP A 201 10.51 17.33 -6.79
N LEU A 202 10.75 17.65 -8.07
CA LEU A 202 10.55 16.70 -9.17
C LEU A 202 11.55 15.53 -9.12
N ASP A 203 12.76 15.76 -8.59
CA ASP A 203 13.75 14.68 -8.35
C ASP A 203 13.22 13.66 -7.33
N ALA A 204 12.54 14.14 -6.27
CA ALA A 204 11.87 13.26 -5.33
C ALA A 204 10.81 12.39 -6.00
N LEU A 205 9.97 13.00 -6.85
CA LEU A 205 8.96 12.27 -7.61
C LEU A 205 9.57 11.23 -8.54
N ALA A 206 10.62 11.58 -9.28
CA ALA A 206 11.33 10.66 -10.17
C ALA A 206 11.91 9.45 -9.41
N PHE A 207 12.50 9.67 -8.24
CA PHE A 207 13.04 8.59 -7.42
C PHE A 207 11.95 7.68 -6.83
N ILE A 208 10.93 8.29 -6.22
CA ILE A 208 9.87 7.60 -5.47
C ILE A 208 8.90 6.89 -6.42
N HIS A 209 8.65 7.46 -7.60
CA HIS A 209 7.64 7.01 -8.55
C HIS A 209 8.20 6.89 -9.97
N PRO A 210 9.22 6.05 -10.19
CA PRO A 210 9.97 6.01 -11.46
C PRO A 210 9.15 5.49 -12.67
N ASP A 211 8.00 4.88 -12.41
CA ASP A 211 7.11 4.29 -13.41
C ASP A 211 5.83 5.09 -13.62
N ILE A 212 5.67 6.24 -12.96
CA ILE A 212 4.57 7.17 -13.22
C ILE A 212 4.96 8.08 -14.38
N VAL A 213 4.05 8.27 -15.34
CA VAL A 213 4.14 9.33 -16.33
C VAL A 213 3.58 10.62 -15.72
N PHE A 214 4.41 11.66 -15.66
CA PHE A 214 4.07 12.95 -15.07
C PHE A 214 3.81 14.00 -16.15
N SER A 215 2.60 14.55 -16.14
CA SER A 215 2.23 15.69 -16.98
C SER A 215 2.31 16.97 -16.14
N VAL A 216 3.23 17.86 -16.50
CA VAL A 216 3.54 19.09 -15.74
C VAL A 216 2.90 20.29 -16.40
N PHE A 217 2.20 21.10 -15.62
CA PHE A 217 1.51 22.31 -16.05
C PHE A 217 1.87 23.50 -15.17
N GLY A 218 1.55 24.71 -15.63
CA GLY A 218 1.78 25.96 -14.92
C GLY A 218 3.15 26.54 -15.29
N ALA A 219 3.94 26.96 -14.31
CA ALA A 219 5.31 27.40 -14.56
C ALA A 219 6.17 26.22 -15.08
N GLU A 220 6.89 26.42 -16.18
CA GLU A 220 7.75 25.40 -16.80
C GLU A 220 9.02 25.17 -15.98
N PRO A 221 9.22 23.99 -15.36
CA PRO A 221 10.43 23.67 -14.62
C PRO A 221 11.44 22.88 -15.46
N GLU A 222 12.67 22.72 -14.96
CA GLU A 222 13.59 21.70 -15.48
C GLU A 222 13.08 20.29 -15.16
N LEU A 223 12.93 19.45 -16.19
CA LEU A 223 12.39 18.10 -16.05
C LEU A 223 13.51 17.10 -15.73
N PRO A 224 13.43 16.32 -14.64
CA PRO A 224 14.54 15.51 -14.15
C PRO A 224 14.72 14.17 -14.89
N ALA A 225 13.71 13.72 -15.64
CA ALA A 225 13.70 12.41 -16.27
C ALA A 225 12.70 12.32 -17.45
N GLU A 226 12.87 11.31 -18.29
CA GLU A 226 12.07 11.07 -19.50
C GLU A 226 10.58 10.78 -19.24
N ASN A 227 10.22 10.40 -18.01
CA ASN A 227 8.84 10.15 -17.63
C ASN A 227 8.08 11.43 -17.26
N PHE A 228 8.66 12.61 -17.48
CA PHE A 228 8.02 13.91 -17.30
C PHE A 228 7.84 14.60 -18.65
N SER A 229 6.69 15.23 -18.86
CA SER A 229 6.40 16.08 -20.00
C SER A 229 5.79 17.40 -19.54
N TYR A 230 6.24 18.52 -20.10
CA TYR A 230 5.60 19.81 -19.91
C TYR A 230 4.46 19.98 -20.92
N GLU A 231 3.27 20.29 -20.41
CA GLU A 231 2.01 20.32 -21.17
C GLU A 231 1.39 21.73 -21.28
N GLY A 232 2.05 22.75 -20.71
CA GLY A 232 1.67 24.16 -20.84
C GLY A 232 1.12 24.83 -19.57
N GLU A 233 0.74 26.10 -19.70
CA GLU A 233 0.44 26.99 -18.56
C GLU A 233 -1.04 26.97 -18.11
N GLY A 234 -1.92 26.25 -18.79
CA GLY A 234 -3.36 26.33 -18.60
C GLY A 234 -3.90 25.49 -17.44
N PHE A 235 -4.53 26.12 -16.44
CA PHE A 235 -5.11 25.40 -15.30
C PHE A 235 -6.29 24.49 -15.69
N ASP A 236 -7.13 24.91 -16.64
CA ASP A 236 -8.23 24.05 -17.10
C ASP A 236 -7.69 22.80 -17.82
N SER A 237 -6.63 22.94 -18.62
CA SER A 237 -5.95 21.80 -19.25
C SER A 237 -5.32 20.86 -18.22
N PHE A 238 -4.72 21.41 -17.15
CA PHE A 238 -4.27 20.60 -16.01
C PHE A 238 -5.41 19.78 -15.41
N LEU A 239 -6.56 20.42 -15.16
CA LEU A 239 -7.72 19.76 -14.55
C LEU A 239 -8.28 18.64 -15.44
N ASP A 240 -8.26 18.83 -16.76
CA ASP A 240 -8.70 17.83 -17.75
C ASP A 240 -7.71 16.66 -17.89
N ALA A 241 -6.42 16.89 -17.59
CA ALA A 241 -5.38 15.86 -17.63
C ALA A 241 -5.34 14.96 -16.38
N ILE A 242 -6.05 15.31 -15.31
CA ILE A 242 -6.10 14.50 -14.08
C ILE A 242 -6.80 13.18 -14.35
N MET A 243 -6.08 12.07 -14.13
CA MET A 243 -6.64 10.71 -14.19
C MET A 243 -6.95 10.18 -12.80
N ASP A 244 -5.91 9.85 -12.02
CA ASP A 244 -6.07 9.33 -10.65
C ASP A 244 -5.37 10.22 -9.61
N VAL A 245 -4.29 10.91 -9.99
CA VAL A 245 -3.38 11.58 -9.06
C VAL A 245 -3.06 12.98 -9.54
N ALA A 246 -3.09 13.92 -8.61
CA ALA A 246 -2.70 15.29 -8.84
C ALA A 246 -1.75 15.77 -7.74
N TYR A 247 -0.67 16.43 -8.14
CA TYR A 247 0.18 17.23 -7.26
C TYR A 247 -0.19 18.70 -7.46
N VAL A 248 -0.68 19.36 -6.41
CA VAL A 248 -1.21 20.73 -6.51
C VAL A 248 -0.95 21.53 -5.22
N PRO A 249 -0.61 22.83 -5.29
CA PRO A 249 -0.49 23.70 -4.11
C PRO A 249 -1.79 23.78 -3.30
N ALA A 250 -1.66 24.06 -1.99
CA ALA A 250 -2.78 24.07 -1.06
C ALA A 250 -3.96 24.97 -1.51
N ALA A 251 -3.65 26.11 -2.13
CA ALA A 251 -4.65 27.06 -2.64
C ALA A 251 -5.57 26.47 -3.72
N ARG A 252 -5.14 25.41 -4.41
CA ARG A 252 -5.80 24.82 -5.57
C ARG A 252 -6.48 23.48 -5.25
N VAL A 253 -6.22 22.90 -4.07
CA VAL A 253 -6.77 21.59 -3.65
C VAL A 253 -8.28 21.54 -3.80
N GLY A 254 -9.01 22.59 -3.42
CA GLY A 254 -10.47 22.63 -3.53
C GLY A 254 -11.01 22.49 -4.96
N GLN A 255 -10.25 22.94 -5.97
CA GLN A 255 -10.62 22.84 -7.39
C GLN A 255 -10.25 21.49 -8.01
N THR A 256 -9.28 20.80 -7.40
CA THR A 256 -8.73 19.51 -7.81
C THR A 256 -9.46 18.33 -7.15
N LEU A 257 -9.94 18.53 -5.92
CA LEU A 257 -10.76 17.55 -5.19
C LEU A 257 -12.02 17.20 -6.00
N GLY A 258 -12.27 15.90 -6.18
CA GLY A 258 -13.36 15.38 -7.00
C GLY A 258 -12.96 15.04 -8.44
N ARG A 259 -11.80 15.52 -8.92
CA ARG A 259 -11.21 15.06 -10.20
C ARG A 259 -10.13 14.00 -10.02
N ALA A 260 -9.36 14.05 -8.93
CA ALA A 260 -8.37 13.03 -8.60
C ALA A 260 -8.87 12.12 -7.47
N ARG A 261 -8.35 10.88 -7.44
CA ARG A 261 -8.48 9.97 -6.29
C ARG A 261 -7.48 10.30 -5.18
N ILE A 262 -6.33 10.86 -5.55
CA ILE A 262 -5.28 11.31 -4.64
C ILE A 262 -4.88 12.72 -5.04
N VAL A 263 -4.90 13.66 -4.09
CA VAL A 263 -4.35 15.00 -4.23
C VAL A 263 -3.24 15.18 -3.21
N LEU A 264 -2.02 15.49 -3.68
CA LEU A 264 -0.84 15.67 -2.85
C LEU A 264 -0.34 17.12 -2.96
N GLY A 265 -0.06 17.74 -1.82
CA GLY A 265 0.53 19.09 -1.76
C GLY A 265 2.05 19.06 -1.69
N PRO A 266 2.71 20.23 -1.81
CA PRO A 266 4.15 20.34 -1.62
C PRO A 266 4.64 19.71 -0.31
N GLY A 267 5.79 19.02 -0.35
CA GLY A 267 6.32 18.25 0.78
C GLY A 267 5.71 16.85 0.94
N GLN A 268 4.79 16.44 0.07
CA GLN A 268 4.20 15.10 0.04
C GLN A 268 4.69 14.25 -1.15
N GLU A 269 5.76 14.65 -1.84
CA GLU A 269 6.33 13.97 -3.02
C GLU A 269 6.78 12.55 -2.72
N GLY A 270 7.24 12.32 -1.49
CA GLY A 270 7.59 10.99 -0.99
C GLY A 270 6.39 10.15 -0.56
N CYS A 271 5.20 10.71 -0.44
CA CYS A 271 4.06 10.04 0.17
C CYS A 271 3.15 9.37 -0.86
N TRP A 272 2.50 8.30 -0.44
CA TRP A 272 1.46 7.64 -1.20
C TRP A 272 0.40 7.10 -0.26
N ILE A 273 -0.85 7.06 -0.71
CA ILE A 273 -1.94 6.39 -0.02
C ILE A 273 -2.72 5.61 -1.07
N TRP A 274 -3.21 4.43 -0.71
CA TRP A 274 -4.15 3.69 -1.53
C TRP A 274 -5.58 4.02 -1.07
N PRO A 275 -6.35 4.86 -1.79
CA PRO A 275 -7.63 5.38 -1.28
C PRO A 275 -8.69 4.31 -1.04
N ASP A 276 -8.56 3.17 -1.73
CA ASP A 276 -9.45 2.01 -1.63
C ASP A 276 -8.89 0.90 -0.72
N LEU A 277 -7.68 1.07 -0.17
CA LEU A 277 -7.14 0.19 0.88
C LEU A 277 -7.45 0.81 2.24
N HIS A 278 -8.68 0.58 2.67
CA HIS A 278 -9.11 1.03 3.99
C HIS A 278 -8.55 0.10 5.09
N PRO A 279 -8.28 0.61 6.30
CA PRO A 279 -7.81 -0.23 7.40
C PRO A 279 -8.71 -1.42 7.74
N GLU A 280 -10.02 -1.31 7.46
CA GLU A 280 -11.00 -2.37 7.63
C GLU A 280 -10.67 -3.61 6.79
N HIS A 281 -9.88 -3.46 5.72
CA HIS A 281 -9.34 -4.59 4.95
C HIS A 281 -8.50 -5.52 5.82
N PHE A 282 -7.83 -4.99 6.84
CA PHE A 282 -7.00 -5.70 7.80
C PHE A 282 -7.76 -6.07 9.08
N GLN A 283 -9.10 -6.01 9.06
CA GLN A 283 -9.96 -6.41 10.17
C GLN A 283 -10.88 -7.55 9.78
N PHE A 284 -11.11 -8.46 10.72
CA PHE A 284 -12.18 -9.43 10.63
C PHE A 284 -13.42 -8.89 11.34
N GLN A 285 -14.56 -8.88 10.65
CA GLN A 285 -15.84 -8.46 11.21
C GLN A 285 -16.79 -9.66 11.36
N SER A 286 -17.53 -9.67 12.47
CA SER A 286 -18.62 -10.60 12.71
C SER A 286 -19.84 -9.85 13.20
N ILE A 287 -21.02 -10.27 12.74
CA ILE A 287 -22.28 -9.59 13.02
C ILE A 287 -23.31 -10.64 13.40
N ALA A 288 -24.03 -10.40 14.50
CA ALA A 288 -25.21 -11.17 14.90
C ALA A 288 -26.43 -10.24 14.87
N TRP A 289 -27.53 -10.74 14.29
CA TRP A 289 -28.85 -10.10 14.32
C TRP A 289 -29.80 -11.04 15.05
N THR A 290 -30.45 -10.55 16.09
CA THR A 290 -31.32 -11.36 16.95
C THR A 290 -32.61 -10.60 17.25
N THR A 291 -33.73 -11.29 17.35
CA THR A 291 -35.02 -10.69 17.75
C THR A 291 -35.27 -10.93 19.23
N GLY A 292 -34.41 -10.42 20.12
CA GLY A 292 -34.44 -10.78 21.54
C GLY A 292 -34.29 -12.30 21.80
N ASP A 293 -34.35 -12.68 23.07
CA ASP A 293 -34.58 -14.08 23.48
C ASP A 293 -36.08 -14.43 23.39
#